data_AF-A0A1U7J7M5-F1
#
_entry.id   AF-A0A1U7J7M5-F1
#
_cell.length_a   1.000
_cell.length_b   1.000
_cell.length_c   1.000
_cell.angle_alpha   90.00
_cell.angle_beta   90.00
_cell.angle_gamma   90.00
#
_symmetry.space_group_name_H-M   'P 1'
#
loop_
_entity.id
_entity.type
_entity.pdbx_description
1 polymer ?
#
loop_
_entity_poly.entity_id
_entity_poly.type
_entity_poly.pdbx_seq_one_letter_code
_entity_poly.pdbx_strand_id
1 'polypeptide(L)'
;MASIPTTTTLTPQGETLGAYVERVRKARRMNKTELSRRAQVHLTTILRLENGTVKGQKLKGQVVERIATALQVPVEYLRAAGSGATVEVRPSSKVCFRCWVPGTPPDSRWDFADAKFCLRCGDGLTSACECCGEPVLLRAKFCPECGKRYCRL
;
A
#
# COMPACT_ATOMS: atom_id res chain seq x y z
N MET A 1 -22.32 -4.09 23.30
CA MET A 1 -22.46 -3.97 21.83
C MET A 1 -21.13 -3.44 21.29
N ALA A 2 -20.18 -4.33 21.01
CA ALA A 2 -18.88 -3.96 20.45
C ALA A 2 -18.90 -4.25 18.96
N SER A 3 -19.11 -3.22 18.15
CA SER A 3 -18.98 -3.31 16.70
C SER A 3 -17.49 -3.45 16.38
N ILE A 4 -17.06 -4.66 16.02
CA ILE A 4 -15.76 -4.93 15.42
C ILE A 4 -15.66 -4.01 14.19
N PRO A 5 -14.69 -3.10 14.07
CA PRO A 5 -14.50 -2.39 12.82
C PRO A 5 -14.10 -3.43 11.78
N THR A 6 -14.88 -3.56 10.72
CA THR A 6 -14.62 -4.45 9.59
C THR A 6 -13.27 -4.06 8.97
N THR A 7 -12.18 -4.67 9.41
CA THR A 7 -10.84 -4.48 8.87
C THR A 7 -10.85 -4.96 7.44
N THR A 8 -11.12 -4.05 6.50
CA THR A 8 -11.00 -4.35 5.07
C THR A 8 -9.52 -4.41 4.78
N THR A 9 -8.88 -5.56 5.01
CA THR A 9 -7.46 -5.73 4.76
C THR A 9 -7.19 -5.46 3.28
N LEU A 10 -6.50 -4.37 2.95
CA LEU A 10 -6.17 -3.95 1.59
C LEU A 10 -5.00 -4.74 1.01
N THR A 11 -4.49 -5.74 1.73
CA THR A 11 -3.63 -6.80 1.19
C THR A 11 -4.36 -7.62 0.12
N PRO A 12 -3.68 -8.08 -0.95
CA PRO A 12 -4.24 -9.03 -1.90
C PRO A 12 -4.58 -10.38 -1.25
N GLN A 13 -5.79 -10.88 -1.52
CA GLN A 13 -6.30 -12.14 -0.94
C GLN A 13 -6.35 -13.28 -1.97
N GLY A 14 -5.49 -13.25 -3.00
CA GLY A 14 -5.54 -14.20 -4.12
C GLY A 14 -6.65 -13.91 -5.15
N GLU A 15 -7.33 -12.78 -5.04
CA GLU A 15 -8.35 -12.32 -5.99
C GLU A 15 -7.73 -11.85 -7.32
N THR A 16 -8.57 -11.69 -8.36
CA THR A 16 -8.11 -11.15 -9.64
C THR A 16 -7.69 -9.68 -9.53
N LEU A 17 -6.78 -9.23 -10.39
CA LEU A 17 -6.37 -7.82 -10.41
C LEU A 17 -7.55 -6.84 -10.52
N GLY A 18 -8.55 -7.15 -11.36
CA GLY A 18 -9.73 -6.30 -11.55
C GLY A 18 -10.54 -6.16 -10.26
N ALA A 19 -10.78 -7.29 -9.58
CA ALA A 19 -11.49 -7.32 -8.30
C ALA A 19 -10.71 -6.57 -7.20
N TYR A 20 -9.40 -6.77 -7.12
CA TYR A 20 -8.53 -6.05 -6.19
C TYR A 20 -8.58 -4.54 -6.41
N VAL A 21 -8.43 -4.08 -7.67
CA VAL A 21 -8.48 -2.66 -8.02
C VAL A 21 -9.84 -2.06 -7.66
N GLU A 22 -10.93 -2.74 -7.98
CA GLU A 22 -12.27 -2.28 -7.64
C GLU A 22 -12.46 -2.16 -6.12
N ARG A 23 -12.02 -3.15 -5.36
CA ARG A 23 -12.12 -3.20 -3.89
C ARG A 23 -11.36 -2.05 -3.25
N VAL A 24 -10.08 -1.88 -3.61
CA VAL A 24 -9.24 -0.79 -3.08
C VAL A 24 -9.81 0.57 -3.49
N ARG A 25 -10.25 0.73 -4.74
CA ARG A 25 -10.86 1.97 -5.23
C ARG A 25 -12.10 2.35 -4.40
N LYS A 26 -12.99 1.38 -4.14
CA LYS A 26 -14.18 1.60 -3.30
C LYS A 26 -13.82 1.92 -1.86
N ALA A 27 -12.84 1.24 -1.27
CA ALA A 27 -12.33 1.54 0.07
C ALA A 27 -11.77 2.97 0.17
N ARG A 28 -11.17 3.48 -0.91
CA ARG A 28 -10.71 4.88 -1.03
C ARG A 28 -11.79 5.88 -1.45
N ARG A 29 -13.05 5.45 -1.53
CA ARG A 29 -14.20 6.26 -1.98
C ARG A 29 -13.98 6.92 -3.35
N MET A 30 -13.28 6.24 -4.25
CA MET A 30 -13.02 6.71 -5.60
C MET A 30 -14.00 6.09 -6.60
N ASN A 31 -14.42 6.85 -7.61
CA ASN A 31 -15.10 6.30 -8.79
C ASN A 31 -14.08 6.00 -9.92
N LYS A 32 -14.51 5.32 -10.99
CA LYS A 32 -13.61 4.89 -12.07
C LYS A 32 -12.96 6.06 -12.81
N THR A 33 -13.71 7.16 -13.00
CA THR A 33 -13.23 8.41 -13.62
C THR A 33 -12.17 9.08 -12.76
N GLU A 34 -12.36 9.10 -11.45
CA GLU A 34 -11.42 9.66 -10.50
C GLU A 34 -10.11 8.84 -10.45
N LEU A 35 -10.21 7.51 -10.46
CA LEU A 35 -9.03 6.65 -10.57
C LEU A 35 -8.28 6.89 -11.89
N SER A 36 -9.01 6.96 -13.01
CA SER A 36 -8.45 7.27 -14.33
C SER A 36 -7.69 8.61 -14.32
N ARG A 37 -8.28 9.66 -13.75
CA ARG A 37 -7.68 10.99 -13.63
C ARG A 37 -6.43 10.98 -12.76
N ARG A 38 -6.49 10.38 -11.56
CA ARG A 38 -5.36 10.31 -10.63
C ARG A 38 -4.20 9.45 -11.15
N ALA A 39 -4.52 8.32 -11.77
CA ALA A 39 -3.52 7.46 -12.40
C ALA A 39 -3.03 8.04 -13.75
N GLN A 40 -3.71 9.05 -14.28
CA GLN A 40 -3.50 9.58 -15.63
C GLN A 40 -3.53 8.46 -16.71
N VAL A 41 -4.42 7.48 -16.51
CA VAL A 41 -4.64 6.33 -17.38
C VAL A 41 -6.01 6.48 -18.00
N HIS A 42 -6.16 6.19 -19.29
CA HIS A 42 -7.45 6.34 -19.98
C HIS A 42 -8.57 5.53 -19.31
N LEU A 43 -9.77 6.09 -19.20
CA LEU A 43 -10.90 5.48 -18.49
C LEU A 43 -11.25 4.08 -19.04
N THR A 44 -11.13 3.88 -20.36
CA THR A 44 -11.38 2.58 -20.99
C THR A 44 -10.43 1.49 -20.48
N THR A 45 -9.19 1.83 -20.14
CA THR A 45 -8.24 0.88 -19.54
C THR A 45 -8.70 0.44 -18.16
N ILE A 46 -9.19 1.38 -17.34
CA ILE A 46 -9.72 1.08 -16.00
C ILE A 46 -10.99 0.21 -16.10
N LEU A 47 -11.89 0.53 -17.05
CA LEU A 47 -13.10 -0.27 -17.30
C LEU A 47 -12.75 -1.71 -17.71
N ARG A 48 -11.84 -1.87 -18.68
CA ARG A 48 -11.39 -3.19 -19.15
C ARG A 48 -10.65 -3.97 -18.07
N LEU A 49 -9.97 -3.28 -17.16
CA LEU A 49 -9.27 -3.88 -16.04
C LEU A 49 -10.25 -4.44 -15.01
N GLU A 50 -11.18 -3.63 -14.54
CA GLU A 50 -12.17 -4.03 -13.53
C GLU A 50 -13.14 -5.09 -14.09
N ASN A 51 -13.50 -5.00 -15.37
CA ASN A 51 -14.36 -6.00 -16.03
C ASN A 51 -13.63 -7.32 -16.37
N GLY A 52 -12.37 -7.49 -15.95
CA GLY A 52 -11.59 -8.71 -16.17
C GLY A 52 -11.15 -8.97 -17.62
N THR A 53 -11.36 -8.02 -18.52
CA THR A 53 -10.98 -8.13 -19.94
C THR A 53 -9.47 -8.04 -20.16
N VAL A 54 -8.73 -7.45 -19.21
CA VAL A 54 -7.26 -7.34 -19.25
C VAL A 54 -6.68 -8.07 -18.04
N LYS A 55 -5.90 -9.13 -18.30
CA LYS A 55 -5.11 -9.80 -17.27
C LYS A 55 -3.96 -8.89 -16.82
N GLY A 56 -3.67 -8.83 -15.52
CA GLY A 56 -2.65 -7.93 -14.95
C GLY A 56 -1.26 -8.07 -15.56
N GLN A 57 -0.89 -9.28 -15.96
CA GLN A 57 0.37 -9.58 -16.65
C GLN A 57 0.49 -8.91 -18.03
N LYS A 58 -0.63 -8.47 -18.64
CA LYS A 58 -0.67 -7.79 -19.95
C LYS A 58 -0.60 -6.26 -19.85
N LEU A 59 -0.65 -5.66 -18.65
CA LEU A 59 -0.51 -4.21 -18.49
C LEU A 59 0.97 -3.81 -18.52
N LYS A 60 1.28 -2.70 -19.20
CA LYS A 60 2.62 -2.11 -19.18
C LYS A 60 3.01 -1.76 -17.74
N GLY A 61 4.24 -2.03 -17.33
CA GLY A 61 4.73 -1.80 -15.96
C GLY A 61 4.46 -0.37 -15.44
N GLN A 62 4.68 0.64 -16.29
CA GLN A 62 4.40 2.04 -15.96
C GLN A 62 2.91 2.32 -15.66
N VAL A 63 1.99 1.62 -16.34
CA VAL A 63 0.54 1.76 -16.08
C VAL A 63 0.19 1.19 -14.71
N VAL A 64 0.78 0.04 -14.36
CA VAL A 64 0.58 -0.60 -13.05
C VAL A 64 1.10 0.30 -11.92
N GLU A 65 2.28 0.91 -12.09
CA GLU A 65 2.86 1.83 -11.12
C GLU A 65 2.02 3.09 -10.89
N ARG A 66 1.47 3.66 -11.96
CA ARG A 66 0.58 4.83 -11.88
C ARG A 66 -0.73 4.48 -11.17
N ILE A 67 -1.30 3.31 -11.46
CA ILE A 67 -2.49 2.82 -10.76
C ILE A 67 -2.17 2.57 -9.28
N ALA A 68 -1.03 1.95 -8.96
CA ALA A 68 -0.58 1.72 -7.58
C ALA A 68 -0.51 3.03 -6.79
N THR A 69 0.15 4.02 -7.40
CA THR A 69 0.34 5.35 -6.81
C THR A 69 -1.00 6.05 -6.60
N ALA A 70 -1.91 5.98 -7.58
CA ALA A 70 -3.24 6.58 -7.48
C ALA A 70 -4.11 5.92 -6.40
N LEU A 71 -4.00 4.60 -6.22
CA LEU A 71 -4.69 3.84 -5.18
C LEU A 71 -4.02 3.92 -3.80
N GLN A 72 -2.80 4.50 -3.73
CA GLN A 72 -1.98 4.59 -2.52
C GLN A 72 -1.68 3.22 -1.91
N VAL A 73 -1.33 2.27 -2.77
CA VAL A 73 -0.93 0.92 -2.38
C VAL A 73 0.45 0.59 -2.99
N PRO A 74 1.21 -0.36 -2.39
CA PRO A 74 2.43 -0.87 -2.98
C PRO A 74 2.17 -1.45 -4.38
N VAL A 75 3.13 -1.29 -5.30
CA VAL A 75 3.00 -1.86 -6.65
C VAL A 75 2.99 -3.39 -6.62
N GLU A 76 3.67 -3.96 -5.62
CA GLU A 76 3.73 -5.39 -5.33
C GLU A 76 2.35 -5.98 -5.08
N TYR A 77 1.44 -5.22 -4.48
CA TYR A 77 0.08 -5.70 -4.22
C TYR A 77 -0.69 -5.89 -5.52
N LEU A 78 -0.58 -4.96 -6.47
CA LEU A 78 -1.17 -5.11 -7.81
C LEU A 78 -0.52 -6.26 -8.58
N ARG A 79 0.81 -6.44 -8.47
CA ARG A 79 1.50 -7.55 -9.14
C ARG A 79 1.05 -8.89 -8.57
N ALA A 80 0.94 -9.00 -7.25
CA ALA A 80 0.49 -10.21 -6.58
C ALA A 80 -0.98 -10.56 -6.91
N ALA A 81 -1.88 -9.57 -6.91
CA ALA A 81 -3.26 -9.75 -7.38
C ALA A 81 -3.32 -10.16 -8.87
N GLY A 82 -2.39 -9.65 -9.70
CA GLY A 82 -2.26 -10.05 -11.10
C GLY A 82 -1.77 -11.48 -11.32
N SER A 83 -1.03 -12.05 -10.37
CA SER A 83 -0.54 -13.43 -10.40
C SER A 83 -1.36 -14.40 -9.55
N GLY A 84 -2.38 -13.93 -8.83
CA GLY A 84 -3.14 -14.74 -7.86
C GLY A 84 -2.32 -15.13 -6.62
N ALA A 85 -1.23 -14.42 -6.34
CA ALA A 85 -0.37 -14.70 -5.20
C ALA A 85 -0.83 -13.94 -3.95
N THR A 86 -0.64 -14.54 -2.79
CA THR A 86 -0.77 -13.87 -1.48
C THR A 86 0.55 -13.20 -1.11
N VAL A 87 0.48 -11.97 -0.58
CA VAL A 87 1.68 -11.25 -0.13
C VAL A 87 1.88 -11.47 1.36
N GLU A 88 2.92 -12.22 1.74
CA GLU A 88 3.37 -12.27 3.12
C GLU A 88 4.16 -11.01 3.46
N VAL A 89 3.54 -10.12 4.23
CA VAL A 89 4.21 -8.94 4.78
C VAL A 89 5.12 -9.42 5.91
N ARG A 90 6.44 -9.41 5.68
CA ARG A 90 7.42 -9.66 6.76
C ARG A 90 7.44 -8.46 7.71
N PRO A 91 7.02 -8.62 8.98
CA PRO A 91 6.91 -7.51 9.89
C PRO A 91 8.15 -7.44 10.77
N SER A 92 9.22 -6.77 10.34
CA SER A 92 10.15 -6.17 11.32
C SER A 92 11.23 -5.36 10.65
N SER A 93 11.07 -4.07 10.74
CA SER A 93 12.13 -3.08 10.58
C SER A 93 11.50 -1.81 11.11
N LYS A 94 11.79 -1.55 12.39
CA LYS A 94 11.24 -0.38 13.08
C LYS A 94 11.71 0.85 12.32
N VAL A 95 10.87 1.88 12.25
CA VAL A 95 11.19 3.13 11.56
C VAL A 95 11.02 4.31 12.51
N CYS A 96 11.76 5.37 12.24
CA CYS A 96 11.50 6.68 12.80
C CYS A 96 10.81 7.54 11.74
N PHE A 97 9.53 7.87 11.88
CA PHE A 97 8.82 8.68 10.87
C PHE A 97 9.34 10.12 10.72
N ARG A 98 10.17 10.59 11.67
CA ARG A 98 10.86 11.89 11.55
C ARG A 98 12.10 11.83 10.66
N CYS A 99 12.85 10.73 10.70
CA CYS A 99 14.14 10.61 9.99
C CYS A 99 14.10 9.68 8.77
N TRP A 100 13.13 8.76 8.72
CA TRP A 100 12.94 7.84 7.63
C TRP A 100 12.27 8.52 6.45
N VAL A 101 12.72 8.19 5.23
CA VAL A 101 12.06 8.58 4.00
C VAL A 101 11.18 7.42 3.53
N PRO A 102 9.84 7.57 3.49
CA PRO A 102 8.96 6.47 3.10
C PRO A 102 9.28 5.89 1.73
N GLY A 103 9.33 4.56 1.63
CA GLY A 103 9.70 3.84 0.41
C GLY A 103 11.21 3.66 0.21
N THR A 104 12.06 4.12 1.14
CA THR A 104 13.50 3.81 1.14
C THR A 104 13.83 2.80 2.23
N PRO A 105 14.97 2.10 2.15
CA PRO A 105 15.49 1.34 3.27
C PRO A 105 15.62 2.23 4.53
N PRO A 106 15.25 1.73 5.72
CA PRO A 106 15.50 2.41 6.98
C PRO A 106 17.00 2.46 7.31
N ASP A 107 17.36 3.24 8.32
CA ASP A 107 18.72 3.19 8.87
C ASP A 107 18.97 1.80 9.45
N SER A 108 20.07 1.15 9.02
CA SER A 108 20.39 -0.22 9.45
C SER A 108 20.57 -0.35 10.97
N ARG A 109 20.83 0.76 11.67
CA ARG A 109 20.88 0.81 13.14
C ARG A 109 19.52 0.54 13.79
N TRP A 110 18.42 0.56 13.06
CA TRP A 110 17.10 0.25 13.59
C TRP A 110 16.75 -1.24 13.52
N ASP A 111 17.57 -2.04 12.82
CA ASP A 111 17.39 -3.48 12.69
C ASP A 111 17.82 -4.24 13.96
N PHE A 112 18.59 -3.61 14.85
CA PHE A 112 18.96 -4.22 16.13
C PHE A 112 17.71 -4.48 16.99
N ALA A 113 17.65 -5.66 17.61
CA ALA A 113 16.50 -6.11 18.39
C ALA A 113 16.19 -5.16 19.56
N ASP A 114 17.22 -4.61 20.18
CA ASP A 114 17.18 -3.68 21.31
C ASP A 114 17.05 -2.20 20.91
N ALA A 115 17.12 -1.87 19.62
CA ALA A 115 16.89 -0.51 19.15
C ALA A 115 15.45 -0.06 19.46
N LYS A 116 15.30 0.86 20.43
CA LYS A 116 14.01 1.45 20.83
C LYS A 116 13.84 2.90 20.36
N PHE A 117 14.95 3.61 20.14
CA PHE A 117 14.96 5.03 19.82
C PHE A 117 15.85 5.33 18.61
N CYS A 118 15.52 6.38 17.87
CA CYS A 118 16.30 6.86 16.74
C CYS A 118 17.56 7.57 17.22
N LEU A 119 18.73 7.04 16.90
CA LEU A 119 20.02 7.65 17.28
C LEU A 119 20.30 9.01 16.61
N ARG A 120 19.45 9.45 15.66
CA ARG A 120 19.57 10.77 15.02
C ARG A 120 18.73 11.85 15.68
N CYS A 121 17.51 11.54 16.12
CA CYS A 121 16.56 12.54 16.63
C CYS A 121 15.99 12.25 18.01
N GLY A 122 16.28 11.08 18.59
CA GLY A 122 15.80 10.65 19.92
C GLY A 122 14.37 10.11 19.96
N ASP A 123 13.60 10.18 18.87
CA ASP A 123 12.21 9.69 18.85
C ASP A 123 12.14 8.17 18.94
N GLY A 124 11.03 7.65 19.50
CA GLY A 124 10.76 6.22 19.56
C GLY A 124 10.63 5.59 18.17
N LEU A 125 11.24 4.42 17.99
CA LEU A 125 11.09 3.62 16.79
C LEU A 125 9.77 2.84 16.85
N THR A 126 9.07 2.75 15.73
CA THR A 126 7.79 2.04 15.62
C THR A 126 7.76 1.13 14.40
N SER A 127 7.05 0.02 14.50
CA SER A 127 6.75 -0.87 13.37
C SER A 127 5.31 -0.71 12.88
N ALA A 128 4.56 0.26 13.40
CA ALA A 128 3.15 0.49 13.11
C ALA A 128 2.90 1.91 12.58
N CYS A 129 1.89 2.05 11.72
CA CYS A 129 1.43 3.32 11.18
C CYS A 129 0.82 4.18 12.29
N GLU A 130 1.32 5.39 12.49
CA GLU A 130 0.78 6.33 13.51
C GLU A 130 -0.70 6.69 13.29
N CYS A 131 -1.21 6.57 12.06
CA CYS A 131 -2.59 6.91 11.75
C CYS A 131 -3.61 5.80 12.03
N CYS A 132 -3.21 4.53 11.99
CA CYS A 132 -4.15 3.40 12.04
C CYS A 132 -3.67 2.16 12.79
N GLY A 133 -2.41 2.13 13.25
CA GLY A 133 -1.84 1.01 13.99
C GLY A 133 -1.36 -0.17 13.14
N GLU A 134 -1.66 -0.19 11.85
CA GLU A 134 -1.28 -1.30 10.95
C GLU A 134 0.24 -1.35 10.68
N PRO A 135 0.83 -2.53 10.44
CA PRO A 135 2.26 -2.68 10.23
C PRO A 135 2.82 -1.80 9.11
N VAL A 136 4.00 -1.21 9.34
CA VAL A 136 4.71 -0.41 8.35
C VAL A 136 5.28 -1.29 7.25
N LEU A 137 4.96 -0.93 6.01
CA LEU A 137 5.60 -1.48 4.82
C LEU A 137 6.75 -0.58 4.37
N LEU A 138 8.00 -1.00 4.59
CA LEU A 138 9.17 -0.19 4.22
C LEU A 138 9.24 0.21 2.74
N ARG A 139 8.80 -0.69 1.85
CA ARG A 139 8.84 -0.43 0.39
C ARG A 139 7.74 0.53 -0.05
N ALA A 140 6.79 0.84 0.81
CA ALA A 140 5.65 1.67 0.50
C ALA A 140 5.83 3.11 1.00
N LYS A 141 5.40 4.08 0.18
CA LYS A 141 5.36 5.50 0.57
C LYS A 141 4.16 5.83 1.46
N PHE A 142 3.11 5.02 1.38
CA PHE A 142 1.83 5.20 2.06
C PHE A 142 1.47 3.92 2.81
N CYS A 143 0.69 4.08 3.88
CA CYS A 143 0.05 2.95 4.54
C CYS A 143 -1.02 2.38 3.58
N PRO A 144 -0.93 1.10 3.20
CA PRO A 144 -1.90 0.48 2.31
C PRO A 144 -3.28 0.43 2.94
N GLU A 145 -3.40 0.43 4.27
CA GLU A 145 -4.69 0.32 4.97
C GLU A 145 -5.37 1.69 5.07
N CYS A 146 -4.72 2.70 5.67
CA CYS A 146 -5.35 4.02 5.81
C CYS A 146 -5.12 4.99 4.62
N GLY A 147 -4.20 4.70 3.71
CA GLY A 147 -3.90 5.52 2.52
C GLY A 147 -3.09 6.78 2.81
N LYS A 148 -2.87 7.10 4.09
CA LYS A 148 -2.04 8.23 4.50
C LYS A 148 -0.57 7.91 4.27
N ARG A 149 0.19 8.96 3.94
CA ARG A 149 1.65 8.86 3.82
C ARG A 149 2.21 8.48 5.19
N TYR A 150 3.27 7.67 5.20
CA TYR A 150 4.04 7.50 6.42
C TYR A 150 4.72 8.83 6.77
N CYS A 151 4.31 9.44 7.87
CA CYS A 151 4.87 10.67 8.41
C CYS A 151 4.57 10.72 9.90
N ARG A 152 5.35 11.53 10.63
CA ARG A 152 5.01 11.89 12.00
C ARG A 152 3.76 12.77 11.98
N LEU A 153 2.74 12.44 12.77
CA LEU A 153 1.56 13.30 12.98
C LEU A 153 1.88 14.49 13.88
#